data_AF-A0A397S3U8-F1
#
_entry.id   AF-A0A397S3U8-F1
#
_cell.length_a   1.000
_cell.length_b   1.000
_cell.length_c   1.000
_cell.angle_alpha   90.00
_cell.angle_beta   90.00
_cell.angle_gamma   90.00
#
_symmetry.space_group_name_H-M   'P 1'
#
loop_
_entity.id
_entity.type
_entity.pdbx_description
1 polymer ?
#
loop_
_entity_poly.entity_id
_entity_poly.type
_entity_poly.pdbx_seq_one_letter_code
_entity_poly.pdbx_strand_id
1 'polypeptide(L)'
;MFGPTEKNEAHTVFYNTLYIFRDDPMASQEILEVVRNLLLNKKVSGKKGRKPLADTSNLQEEIIKKPAPPKSDFIGKVLDIPVDLPVDIPLRNDGSIDVLDILKTTVRDFDQGTIALGFFRSYKSSNHIYVNSEHFIKVPRESTYDAEMYQVLANWLRKFHGFEITGQWHLEQVCDDGDYHHLYCDLTIKKPDSSHPEALLELLATASISKLNGHFEQVFKYIQQLCPQEIWIVHFSHEDFVVSDPYWPCEKLQEKGLNVVHFWHDKEFKNVRMSASMQPEIDLLRQHIAKLETENNKIKAENVELKAKVEKLKDKQLQIELAKNLLSVP
;
A
#
# COMPACT_ATOMS: atom_id res chain seq x y z
N MET A 1 22.17 -33.62 24.57
CA MET A 1 21.65 -33.14 23.26
C MET A 1 20.41 -32.32 23.56
N PHE A 2 20.40 -31.03 23.24
CA PHE A 2 19.20 -30.19 23.42
C PHE A 2 18.03 -30.70 22.58
N GLY A 3 16.82 -30.64 23.14
CA GLY A 3 15.57 -30.94 22.45
C GLY A 3 15.31 -29.96 21.30
N PRO A 4 14.43 -30.31 20.34
CA PRO A 4 14.10 -29.44 19.20
C PRO A 4 13.60 -28.03 19.62
N THR A 5 12.82 -27.96 20.71
CA THR A 5 12.28 -26.70 21.26
C THR A 5 13.39 -25.83 21.86
N GLU A 6 14.24 -26.41 22.70
CA GLU A 6 15.38 -25.72 23.34
C GLU A 6 16.39 -25.20 22.31
N LYS A 7 16.59 -25.94 21.21
CA LYS A 7 17.42 -25.48 20.08
C LYS A 7 16.81 -24.27 19.37
N ASN A 8 15.49 -24.25 19.17
CA ASN A 8 14.80 -23.14 18.53
C ASN A 8 14.79 -21.88 19.40
N GLU A 9 14.62 -22.04 20.71
CA GLU A 9 14.72 -20.94 21.67
C GLU A 9 16.13 -20.36 21.72
N ALA A 10 17.15 -21.22 21.88
CA ALA A 10 18.55 -20.78 21.87
C ALA A 10 18.94 -20.10 20.54
N HIS A 11 18.47 -20.62 19.42
CA HIS A 11 18.69 -20.03 18.10
C HIS A 11 18.01 -18.65 17.97
N THR A 12 16.80 -18.51 18.50
CA THR A 12 16.05 -17.25 18.48
C THR A 12 16.72 -16.19 19.35
N VAL A 13 17.10 -16.55 20.58
CA VAL A 13 17.83 -15.67 21.50
C VAL A 13 19.14 -15.22 20.88
N PHE A 14 19.93 -16.15 20.33
CA PHE A 14 21.22 -15.83 19.70
C PHE A 14 21.09 -14.80 18.56
N TYR A 15 20.16 -15.01 17.62
CA TYR A 15 20.01 -14.09 16.50
C TYR A 15 19.38 -12.75 16.90
N ASN A 16 18.49 -12.73 17.89
CA ASN A 16 17.95 -11.48 18.41
C ASN A 16 19.04 -10.64 19.08
N THR A 17 19.94 -11.27 19.84
CA THR A 17 21.11 -10.59 20.41
C THR A 17 22.02 -10.00 19.33
N LEU A 18 22.23 -10.70 18.21
CA LEU A 18 23.01 -10.15 17.09
C LEU A 18 22.35 -8.93 16.45
N TYR A 19 21.02 -8.89 16.34
CA TYR A 19 20.32 -7.71 15.82
C TYR A 19 20.41 -6.51 16.77
N ILE A 20 20.40 -6.74 18.08
CA ILE A 20 20.62 -5.68 19.09
C ILE A 20 22.00 -5.04 18.88
N PHE A 21 23.05 -5.86 18.77
CA PHE A 21 24.41 -5.32 18.56
C PHE A 21 24.59 -4.66 17.20
N ARG A 22 23.83 -5.03 16.17
CA ARG A 22 23.89 -4.39 14.85
C ARG A 22 23.40 -2.94 14.89
N ASP A 23 22.38 -2.68 15.72
CA ASP A 23 21.69 -1.39 15.77
C ASP A 23 22.14 -0.54 16.98
N ASP A 24 23.12 -1.02 17.75
CA ASP A 24 23.70 -0.32 18.91
C ASP A 24 24.72 0.74 18.44
N PRO A 25 24.46 2.05 18.67
CA PRO A 25 25.36 3.13 18.27
C PRO A 25 26.67 3.17 19.07
N MET A 26 26.76 2.42 20.17
CA MET A 26 27.96 2.33 21.02
C MET A 26 28.78 1.06 20.75
N ALA A 27 28.35 0.18 19.84
CA ALA A 27 29.09 -1.01 19.46
C ALA A 27 30.38 -0.64 18.70
N SER A 28 31.49 -1.28 19.03
CA SER A 28 32.75 -1.08 18.30
C SER A 28 32.65 -1.60 16.87
N GLN A 29 33.44 -1.02 15.96
CA GLN A 29 33.46 -1.43 14.55
C GLN A 29 33.82 -2.92 14.38
N GLU A 30 34.68 -3.46 15.24
CA GLU A 30 35.05 -4.88 15.24
C GLU A 30 33.85 -5.78 15.60
N ILE A 31 33.05 -5.38 16.59
CA ILE A 31 31.83 -6.09 16.99
C ILE A 31 30.80 -6.05 15.86
N LEU A 32 30.60 -4.89 15.24
CA LEU A 32 29.68 -4.72 14.11
C LEU A 32 30.07 -5.60 12.92
N GLU A 33 31.38 -5.73 12.64
CA GLU A 33 31.89 -6.59 11.56
C GLU A 33 31.67 -8.08 11.84
N VAL A 34 31.91 -8.53 13.08
CA VAL A 34 31.61 -9.91 13.50
C VAL A 34 30.11 -10.21 13.41
N VAL A 35 29.27 -9.28 13.87
CA VAL A 35 27.80 -9.39 13.79
C VAL A 35 27.31 -9.51 12.35
N ARG A 36 27.83 -8.68 11.43
CA ARG A 36 27.50 -8.76 10.00
C ARG A 36 27.85 -10.12 9.41
N ASN A 37 29.06 -10.63 9.69
CA ASN A 37 29.51 -11.93 9.19
C ASN A 37 28.65 -13.10 9.72
N LEU A 38 28.25 -13.05 10.99
CA LEU A 38 27.36 -14.06 11.59
C LEU A 38 25.93 -14.02 11.01
N LEU A 39 25.41 -12.82 10.72
CA LEU A 39 24.10 -12.65 10.08
C LEU A 39 24.11 -13.07 8.60
N LEU A 40 25.22 -12.88 7.88
CA LEU A 40 25.40 -13.38 6.51
C LEU A 40 25.40 -14.91 6.44
N ASN A 41 26.04 -15.58 7.40
CA ASN A 41 26.06 -17.05 7.47
C ASN A 41 24.66 -17.67 7.68
N LYS A 42 23.72 -16.95 8.32
CA LYS A 42 22.30 -17.34 8.40
C LYS A 42 21.63 -17.38 7.02
N LYS A 43 21.97 -16.44 6.12
CA LYS A 43 21.41 -16.40 4.75
C LYS A 43 21.93 -17.55 3.88
N VAL A 44 23.16 -17.99 4.09
CA VAL A 44 23.79 -19.07 3.31
C VAL A 44 23.25 -20.46 3.72
N SER A 45 22.98 -20.68 5.01
CA SER A 45 22.45 -21.97 5.50
C SER A 45 20.97 -22.22 5.13
N GLY A 46 20.22 -21.17 4.77
CA GLY A 46 18.85 -21.27 4.25
C GLY A 46 18.74 -21.80 2.81
N LYS A 47 19.86 -21.87 2.05
CA LYS A 47 19.91 -22.39 0.67
C LYS A 47 20.29 -23.88 0.61
N LYS A 48 19.87 -24.72 1.56
CA LYS A 48 19.98 -26.18 1.42
C LYS A 48 18.81 -26.76 0.62
N GLY A 49 19.02 -26.85 -0.69
CA GLY A 49 18.45 -27.83 -1.63
C GLY A 49 16.94 -28.10 -1.57
N ARG A 50 16.18 -27.45 -2.46
CA ARG A 50 14.92 -28.06 -2.96
C ARG A 50 15.31 -29.38 -3.65
N LYS A 51 14.88 -30.51 -3.08
CA LYS A 51 14.88 -31.79 -3.80
C LYS A 51 14.01 -31.65 -5.05
N PRO A 52 14.36 -32.27 -6.19
CA PRO A 52 13.46 -32.31 -7.35
C PRO A 52 12.14 -32.96 -6.96
N LEU A 53 11.05 -32.39 -7.47
CA LEU A 53 9.70 -32.96 -7.40
C LEU A 53 9.75 -34.37 -7.98
N ALA A 54 9.31 -35.37 -7.22
CA ALA A 54 9.26 -36.74 -7.71
C ALA A 54 8.27 -36.85 -8.87
N ASP A 55 8.74 -37.43 -9.96
CA ASP A 55 7.97 -37.82 -11.13
C ASP A 55 6.85 -38.77 -10.68
N THR A 56 5.59 -38.36 -10.86
CA THR A 56 4.41 -39.20 -10.58
C THR A 56 3.83 -39.71 -11.90
N SER A 57 4.69 -40.33 -12.70
CA SER A 57 4.22 -41.30 -13.69
C SER A 57 4.30 -42.69 -13.04
N ASN A 58 3.16 -43.39 -12.98
CA ASN A 58 2.93 -44.70 -12.36
C ASN A 58 2.46 -44.69 -10.90
N LEU A 59 1.18 -44.37 -10.69
CA LEU A 59 0.36 -45.10 -9.74
C LEU A 59 -0.89 -45.60 -10.47
N GLN A 60 -1.05 -46.92 -10.49
CA GLN A 60 -2.13 -47.65 -11.12
C GLN A 60 -3.48 -47.29 -10.49
N GLU A 61 -4.51 -47.24 -11.35
CA GLU A 61 -5.91 -47.09 -10.98
C GLU A 61 -6.36 -48.23 -10.06
N GLU A 62 -6.61 -47.93 -8.78
CA GLU A 62 -7.41 -48.78 -7.92
C GLU A 62 -8.81 -48.16 -7.83
N ILE A 63 -9.76 -48.75 -8.56
CA ILE A 63 -11.15 -48.33 -8.66
C ILE A 63 -11.86 -48.59 -7.33
N ILE A 64 -11.91 -47.57 -6.47
CA ILE A 64 -12.84 -47.54 -5.33
C ILE A 64 -14.20 -47.03 -5.85
N LYS A 65 -15.18 -47.94 -5.93
CA LYS A 65 -16.57 -47.61 -6.28
C LYS A 65 -17.15 -46.60 -5.28
N LYS A 66 -17.38 -45.38 -5.76
CA LYS A 66 -18.05 -44.27 -5.06
C LYS A 66 -19.55 -44.59 -4.90
N PRO A 67 -20.18 -44.44 -3.72
CA PRO A 67 -21.63 -44.40 -3.62
C PRO A 67 -22.14 -43.09 -4.24
N ALA A 68 -23.24 -43.15 -4.98
CA ALA A 68 -23.88 -41.98 -5.58
C ALA A 68 -24.36 -40.99 -4.50
N PRO A 69 -24.23 -39.67 -4.71
CA PRO A 69 -24.76 -38.68 -3.79
C PRO A 69 -26.28 -38.63 -3.88
N PRO A 70 -27.01 -38.42 -2.77
CA PRO A 70 -28.44 -38.16 -2.83
C PRO A 70 -28.66 -36.82 -3.54
N LYS A 71 -29.60 -36.82 -4.50
CA LYS A 71 -30.14 -35.60 -5.08
C LYS A 71 -30.85 -34.84 -3.96
N SER A 72 -30.27 -33.74 -3.50
CA SER A 72 -30.98 -32.76 -2.69
C SER A 72 -31.12 -31.48 -3.49
N ASP A 73 -32.35 -31.17 -3.87
CA ASP A 73 -32.77 -29.91 -4.45
C ASP A 73 -32.58 -28.79 -3.41
N PHE A 74 -31.38 -28.19 -3.37
CA PHE A 74 -31.20 -26.89 -2.74
C PHE A 74 -31.21 -25.82 -3.81
N ILE A 75 -32.44 -25.40 -4.14
CA ILE A 75 -32.74 -24.16 -4.82
C ILE A 75 -32.08 -23.01 -4.06
N GLY A 76 -31.41 -22.13 -4.79
CA GLY A 76 -30.55 -21.07 -4.28
C GLY A 76 -31.14 -20.29 -3.11
N LYS A 77 -30.46 -20.37 -1.97
CA LYS A 77 -30.50 -19.29 -0.98
C LYS A 77 -29.24 -18.50 -1.16
N VAL A 78 -29.38 -17.33 -1.78
CA VAL A 78 -28.47 -16.21 -1.56
C VAL A 78 -28.37 -16.07 -0.05
N LEU A 79 -27.17 -16.23 0.49
CA LEU A 79 -26.89 -15.88 1.87
C LEU A 79 -27.00 -14.35 1.95
N ASP A 80 -28.20 -13.87 2.24
CA ASP A 80 -28.44 -12.54 2.79
C ASP A 80 -27.81 -12.54 4.18
N ILE A 81 -26.51 -12.31 4.22
CA ILE A 81 -25.82 -11.88 5.43
C ILE A 81 -26.25 -10.42 5.61
N PRO A 82 -27.00 -10.06 6.66
CA PRO A 82 -27.16 -8.67 7.02
C PRO A 82 -25.79 -8.23 7.51
N VAL A 83 -25.02 -7.61 6.62
CA VAL A 83 -23.92 -6.76 7.05
C VAL A 83 -24.54 -5.38 7.15
N ASP A 84 -24.52 -4.77 8.33
CA ASP A 84 -24.94 -3.38 8.56
C ASP A 84 -23.93 -2.38 7.93
N LEU A 85 -23.38 -2.73 6.76
CA LEU A 85 -22.58 -1.84 5.94
C LEU A 85 -23.50 -0.74 5.41
N PRO A 86 -23.04 0.52 5.39
CA PRO A 86 -23.83 1.60 4.83
C PRO A 86 -24.10 1.32 3.36
N VAL A 87 -25.35 1.58 2.95
CA VAL A 87 -25.79 1.45 1.56
C VAL A 87 -25.12 2.50 0.67
N ASP A 88 -24.66 3.62 1.24
CA ASP A 88 -24.04 4.72 0.51
C ASP A 88 -22.52 4.78 0.70
N ILE A 89 -21.82 5.25 -0.34
CA ILE A 89 -20.38 5.49 -0.30
C ILE A 89 -20.12 6.88 0.26
N PRO A 90 -19.19 7.05 1.23
CA PRO A 90 -18.72 8.37 1.65
C PRO A 90 -18.10 9.13 0.48
N LEU A 91 -18.61 10.34 0.22
CA LEU A 91 -18.11 11.23 -0.82
C LEU A 91 -17.67 12.57 -0.21
N ARG A 92 -16.63 13.16 -0.79
CA ARG A 92 -16.21 14.53 -0.52
C ARG A 92 -17.11 15.54 -1.25
N ASN A 93 -16.94 16.82 -0.92
CA ASN A 93 -17.68 17.92 -1.54
C ASN A 93 -17.52 18.01 -3.07
N ASP A 94 -16.39 17.52 -3.60
CA ASP A 94 -16.11 17.47 -5.04
C ASP A 94 -16.66 16.23 -5.75
N GLY A 95 -17.34 15.33 -5.00
CA GLY A 95 -17.88 14.07 -5.51
C GLY A 95 -16.86 12.94 -5.64
N SER A 96 -15.59 13.15 -5.26
CA SER A 96 -14.62 12.07 -5.11
C SER A 96 -14.94 11.20 -3.89
N ILE A 97 -14.46 9.95 -3.88
CA ILE A 97 -14.65 9.08 -2.70
C ILE A 97 -13.84 9.62 -1.52
N ASP A 98 -14.41 9.57 -0.32
CA ASP A 98 -13.66 9.88 0.89
C ASP A 98 -12.97 8.61 1.41
N VAL A 99 -11.70 8.46 1.05
CA VAL A 99 -10.90 7.27 1.42
C VAL A 99 -10.78 7.13 2.94
N LEU A 100 -10.67 8.22 3.69
CA LEU A 100 -10.54 8.15 5.15
C LEU A 100 -11.84 7.65 5.79
N ASP A 101 -12.99 8.14 5.33
CA ASP A 101 -14.29 7.67 5.82
C ASP A 101 -14.61 6.24 5.38
N ILE A 102 -14.16 5.82 4.18
CA ILE A 102 -14.18 4.41 3.75
C ILE A 102 -13.34 3.56 4.71
N LEU A 103 -12.13 3.99 5.07
CA LEU A 103 -11.27 3.26 6.01
C LEU A 103 -11.90 3.17 7.40
N LYS A 104 -12.49 4.25 7.93
CA LYS A 104 -13.23 4.23 9.20
C LYS A 104 -14.36 3.22 9.19
N THR A 105 -15.19 3.24 8.14
CA THR A 105 -16.32 2.32 7.97
C THR A 105 -15.84 0.89 7.90
N THR A 106 -14.79 0.65 7.10
CA THR A 106 -14.19 -0.67 6.90
C THR A 106 -13.66 -1.26 8.20
N VAL A 107 -12.90 -0.48 8.97
CA VAL A 107 -12.31 -0.90 10.25
C VAL A 107 -13.39 -1.18 11.30
N ARG A 108 -14.50 -0.43 11.29
CA ARG A 108 -15.62 -0.66 12.21
C ARG A 108 -16.27 -2.04 12.01
N ASP A 109 -16.24 -2.54 10.78
CA ASP A 109 -16.92 -3.76 10.37
C ASP A 109 -15.98 -4.98 10.30
N PHE A 110 -14.73 -4.84 10.78
CA PHE A 110 -13.82 -5.97 10.92
C PHE A 110 -14.37 -7.04 11.87
N ASP A 111 -14.14 -8.31 11.55
CA ASP A 111 -14.45 -9.39 12.48
C ASP A 111 -13.46 -9.37 13.65
N GLN A 112 -13.96 -8.92 14.80
CA GLN A 112 -13.18 -8.82 16.04
C GLN A 112 -12.54 -10.16 16.43
N GLY A 113 -13.24 -11.27 16.16
CA GLY A 113 -12.76 -12.62 16.42
C GLY A 113 -11.54 -12.97 15.56
N THR A 114 -11.58 -12.66 14.27
CA THR A 114 -10.45 -12.86 13.35
C THR A 114 -9.26 -12.03 13.77
N ILE A 115 -9.45 -10.74 14.10
CA ILE A 115 -8.35 -9.90 14.55
C ILE A 115 -7.75 -10.42 15.86
N ALA A 116 -8.58 -10.77 16.84
CA ALA A 116 -8.12 -11.32 18.12
C ALA A 116 -7.36 -12.64 17.95
N LEU A 117 -7.80 -13.51 17.04
CA LEU A 117 -7.08 -14.75 16.68
C LEU A 117 -5.71 -14.46 16.05
N GLY A 118 -5.55 -13.31 15.39
CA GLY A 118 -4.29 -12.84 14.83
C GLY A 118 -3.14 -12.83 15.85
N PHE A 119 -3.42 -12.50 17.12
CA PHE A 119 -2.41 -12.52 18.19
C PHE A 119 -1.82 -13.90 18.46
N PHE A 120 -2.63 -14.95 18.33
CA PHE A 120 -2.23 -16.31 18.68
C PHE A 120 -1.67 -17.07 17.48
N ARG A 121 -2.15 -16.72 16.27
CA ARG A 121 -1.79 -17.37 15.00
C ARG A 121 -0.60 -16.72 14.30
N SER A 122 -0.29 -15.47 14.65
CA SER A 122 0.87 -14.77 14.15
C SER A 122 2.15 -15.22 14.85
N TYR A 123 3.21 -15.45 14.07
CA TYR A 123 4.59 -15.59 14.59
C TYR A 123 5.30 -14.24 14.78
N LYS A 124 4.62 -13.11 14.53
CA LYS A 124 5.21 -11.78 14.69
C LYS A 124 5.19 -11.36 16.15
N SER A 125 6.30 -10.77 16.59
CA SER A 125 6.43 -10.10 17.87
C SER A 125 6.63 -8.60 17.65
N SER A 126 6.31 -7.81 18.68
CA SER A 126 6.57 -6.37 18.73
C SER A 126 8.08 -6.04 18.72
N ASN A 127 8.95 -7.04 18.88
CA ASN A 127 10.40 -6.87 19.03
C ASN A 127 10.71 -5.87 20.16
N HIS A 128 11.21 -4.68 19.81
CA HIS A 128 11.58 -3.61 20.73
C HIS A 128 10.50 -2.52 20.88
N ILE A 129 9.30 -2.76 20.34
CA ILE A 129 8.16 -1.85 20.46
C ILE A 129 7.39 -2.23 21.72
N TYR A 130 7.12 -1.22 22.55
CA TYR A 130 6.32 -1.37 23.77
C TYR A 130 4.86 -1.63 23.44
N VAL A 131 4.35 -2.74 23.96
CA VAL A 131 2.94 -3.15 23.90
C VAL A 131 2.53 -3.56 25.32
N ASN A 132 1.59 -2.82 25.90
CA ASN A 132 1.18 -2.95 27.31
C ASN A 132 2.37 -2.87 28.28
N SER A 133 3.29 -1.93 28.07
CA SER A 133 4.55 -1.76 28.81
C SER A 133 5.57 -2.90 28.67
N GLU A 134 5.32 -3.86 27.78
CA GLU A 134 6.20 -5.02 27.55
C GLU A 134 6.79 -5.05 26.13
N HIS A 135 7.90 -5.76 25.98
CA HIS A 135 8.56 -6.02 24.69
C HIS A 135 8.36 -7.47 24.24
N PHE A 136 8.61 -7.73 22.97
CA PHE A 136 8.53 -9.08 22.36
C PHE A 136 7.16 -9.75 22.47
N ILE A 137 6.09 -8.96 22.63
CA ILE A 137 4.72 -9.46 22.72
C ILE A 137 4.25 -9.90 21.34
N LYS A 138 3.51 -11.00 21.28
CA LYS A 138 2.90 -11.44 20.02
C LYS A 138 1.89 -10.42 19.55
N VAL A 139 1.94 -10.08 18.27
CA VAL A 139 1.05 -9.10 17.64
C VAL A 139 0.55 -9.64 16.30
N PRO A 140 -0.63 -9.19 15.83
CA PRO A 140 -1.12 -9.54 14.50
C PRO A 140 -0.12 -9.13 13.40
N ARG A 141 -0.17 -9.85 12.28
CA ARG A 141 0.60 -9.52 11.07
C ARG A 141 -0.22 -8.66 10.13
N GLU A 142 0.46 -7.97 9.23
CA GLU A 142 -0.08 -7.21 8.11
C GLU A 142 -1.19 -8.01 7.40
N SER A 143 -0.89 -9.27 7.05
CA SER A 143 -1.81 -10.19 6.39
C SER A 143 -3.16 -10.40 7.09
N THR A 144 -3.22 -10.23 8.42
CA THR A 144 -4.48 -10.32 9.16
C THR A 144 -5.38 -9.14 8.83
N TYR A 145 -4.81 -7.94 8.80
CA TYR A 145 -5.53 -6.72 8.45
C TYR A 145 -5.80 -6.64 6.93
N ASP A 146 -4.87 -7.09 6.08
CA ASP A 146 -5.06 -7.17 4.63
C ASP A 146 -6.30 -8.00 4.27
N ALA A 147 -6.42 -9.19 4.88
CA ALA A 147 -7.51 -10.11 4.61
C ALA A 147 -8.87 -9.53 5.04
N GLU A 148 -8.95 -8.98 6.25
CA GLU A 148 -10.19 -8.37 6.77
C GLU A 148 -10.57 -7.12 5.97
N MET A 149 -9.61 -6.26 5.65
CA MET A 149 -9.83 -5.07 4.84
C MET A 149 -10.32 -5.43 3.44
N TYR A 150 -9.65 -6.38 2.77
CA TYR A 150 -10.08 -6.87 1.47
C TYR A 150 -11.50 -7.42 1.52
N GLN A 151 -11.79 -8.27 2.52
CA GLN A 151 -13.09 -8.91 2.67
C GLN A 151 -14.22 -7.89 2.84
N VAL A 152 -14.04 -6.91 3.73
CA VAL A 152 -15.06 -5.87 3.97
C VAL A 152 -15.24 -4.99 2.74
N LEU A 153 -14.15 -4.50 2.13
CA LEU A 153 -14.22 -3.67 0.93
C LEU A 153 -14.84 -4.41 -0.26
N ALA A 154 -14.52 -5.68 -0.46
CA ALA A 154 -15.08 -6.49 -1.54
C ALA A 154 -16.58 -6.77 -1.32
N ASN A 155 -16.99 -7.02 -0.08
CA ASN A 155 -18.41 -7.21 0.25
C ASN A 155 -19.20 -5.91 0.20
N TRP A 156 -18.55 -4.77 0.42
CA TRP A 156 -19.17 -3.46 0.38
C TRP A 156 -19.08 -2.82 -1.02
N LEU A 157 -17.93 -2.22 -1.32
CA LEU A 157 -17.73 -1.38 -2.50
C LEU A 157 -17.84 -2.17 -3.80
N ARG A 158 -17.26 -3.37 -3.86
CA ARG A 158 -17.36 -4.19 -5.09
C ARG A 158 -18.77 -4.72 -5.29
N LYS A 159 -19.37 -5.34 -4.27
CA LYS A 159 -20.68 -6.01 -4.42
C LYS A 159 -21.84 -5.03 -4.61
N PHE A 160 -21.85 -3.91 -3.90
CA PHE A 160 -22.96 -2.96 -3.94
C PHE A 160 -22.74 -1.79 -4.91
N HIS A 161 -21.48 -1.45 -5.19
CA HIS A 161 -21.15 -0.25 -5.99
C HIS A 161 -20.30 -0.54 -7.22
N GLY A 162 -19.95 -1.80 -7.48
CA GLY A 162 -19.23 -2.23 -8.67
C GLY A 162 -17.72 -1.90 -8.65
N PHE A 163 -17.17 -1.34 -7.58
CA PHE A 163 -15.74 -1.03 -7.52
C PHE A 163 -14.87 -2.27 -7.72
N GLU A 164 -13.70 -2.07 -8.32
CA GLU A 164 -12.64 -3.06 -8.38
C GLU A 164 -11.78 -2.95 -7.11
N ILE A 165 -11.73 -4.04 -6.33
CA ILE A 165 -10.86 -4.17 -5.17
C ILE A 165 -9.81 -5.22 -5.50
N THR A 166 -8.55 -4.80 -5.55
CA THR A 166 -7.42 -5.69 -5.85
C THR A 166 -6.50 -5.79 -4.64
N GLY A 167 -6.27 -7.00 -4.15
CA GLY A 167 -5.25 -7.28 -3.14
C GLY A 167 -3.96 -7.76 -3.80
N GLN A 168 -2.81 -7.36 -3.24
CA GLN A 168 -1.46 -7.74 -3.69
C GLN A 168 -1.25 -7.50 -5.18
N TRP A 169 -1.40 -6.25 -5.63
CA TRP A 169 -1.17 -5.90 -7.03
C TRP A 169 0.32 -5.95 -7.33
N HIS A 170 0.76 -6.98 -8.06
CA HIS A 170 2.14 -7.15 -8.46
C HIS A 170 2.56 -6.16 -9.56
N LEU A 171 3.70 -5.53 -9.35
CA LEU A 171 4.31 -4.53 -10.21
C LEU A 171 5.60 -5.09 -10.82
N GLU A 172 5.81 -4.77 -12.09
CA GLU A 172 7.03 -5.13 -12.78
C GLU A 172 8.12 -4.14 -12.38
N GLN A 173 9.22 -4.65 -11.82
CA GLN A 173 10.42 -3.87 -11.57
C GLN A 173 11.64 -4.64 -12.09
N VAL A 174 12.33 -4.05 -13.06
CA VAL A 174 13.68 -4.47 -13.47
C VAL A 174 14.65 -3.76 -12.53
N CYS A 175 15.38 -4.51 -11.72
CA CYS A 175 16.38 -3.94 -10.82
C CYS A 175 17.75 -3.78 -11.49
N ASP A 176 18.66 -3.08 -10.81
CA ASP A 176 20.02 -2.79 -11.29
C ASP A 176 20.85 -4.06 -11.55
N ASP A 177 20.44 -5.21 -10.98
CA ASP A 177 21.04 -6.53 -11.18
C ASP A 177 20.50 -7.24 -12.45
N GLY A 178 19.53 -6.65 -13.14
CA GLY A 178 18.86 -7.23 -14.30
C GLY A 178 17.78 -8.28 -13.96
N ASP A 179 17.56 -8.56 -12.68
CA ASP A 179 16.53 -9.49 -12.21
C ASP A 179 15.21 -8.76 -11.91
N TYR A 180 14.10 -9.49 -12.05
CA TYR A 180 12.78 -9.03 -11.64
C TYR A 180 12.61 -9.21 -10.13
N HIS A 181 12.50 -8.10 -9.40
CA HIS A 181 12.09 -8.15 -8.00
C HIS A 181 10.58 -7.97 -7.92
N HIS A 182 9.91 -8.82 -7.13
CA HIS A 182 8.48 -8.74 -6.92
C HIS A 182 8.17 -7.55 -6.00
N LEU A 183 7.82 -6.42 -6.61
CA LEU A 183 7.21 -5.30 -5.93
C LEU A 183 5.69 -5.50 -5.99
N TYR A 184 4.97 -5.34 -4.88
CA TYR A 184 3.51 -5.37 -4.90
C TYR A 184 2.98 -4.35 -3.90
N CYS A 185 1.83 -3.74 -4.20
CA CYS A 185 1.09 -2.95 -3.22
C CYS A 185 -0.02 -3.79 -2.59
N ASP A 186 -0.36 -3.49 -1.33
CA ASP A 186 -1.25 -4.36 -0.56
C ASP A 186 -2.69 -4.31 -1.07
N LEU A 187 -3.27 -3.12 -1.27
CA LEU A 187 -4.67 -2.98 -1.71
C LEU A 187 -4.87 -1.77 -2.64
N THR A 188 -5.74 -1.91 -3.64
CA THR A 188 -6.23 -0.80 -4.46
C THR A 188 -7.75 -0.78 -4.54
N ILE A 189 -8.30 0.44 -4.62
CA ILE A 189 -9.71 0.72 -4.84
C ILE A 189 -9.82 1.47 -6.16
N LYS A 190 -10.56 0.92 -7.12
CA LYS A 190 -10.68 1.47 -8.47
C LYS A 190 -12.14 1.50 -8.92
N LYS A 191 -12.57 2.58 -9.58
CA LYS A 191 -13.88 2.62 -10.24
C LYS A 191 -13.84 1.78 -11.53
N PRO A 192 -14.94 1.11 -11.93
CA PRO A 192 -14.99 0.24 -13.11
C PRO A 192 -14.41 0.87 -14.39
N ASP A 193 -14.75 2.13 -14.64
CA ASP A 193 -14.40 2.83 -15.88
C ASP A 193 -13.17 3.74 -15.77
N SER A 194 -12.48 3.72 -14.62
CA SER A 194 -11.26 4.51 -14.43
C SER A 194 -10.05 3.77 -14.99
N SER A 195 -9.09 4.49 -15.58
CA SER A 195 -7.79 3.90 -15.95
C SER A 195 -6.85 3.71 -14.76
N HIS A 196 -7.10 4.42 -13.66
CA HIS A 196 -6.22 4.45 -12.49
C HIS A 196 -7.00 4.19 -11.20
N PRO A 197 -6.36 3.64 -10.15
CA PRO A 197 -6.98 3.51 -8.84
C PRO A 197 -7.38 4.86 -8.25
N GLU A 198 -8.51 4.91 -7.58
CA GLU A 198 -8.89 6.05 -6.74
C GLU A 198 -8.03 6.08 -5.48
N ALA A 199 -7.71 4.91 -4.92
CA ALA A 199 -6.86 4.80 -3.75
C ALA A 199 -5.90 3.61 -3.86
N LEU A 200 -4.68 3.82 -3.40
CA LEU A 200 -3.72 2.78 -3.05
C LEU A 200 -3.51 2.78 -1.55
N LEU A 201 -3.68 1.61 -0.93
CA LEU A 201 -3.50 1.40 0.50
C LEU A 201 -2.31 0.45 0.72
N GLU A 202 -1.32 0.92 1.45
CA GLU A 202 -0.17 0.13 1.93
C GLU A 202 -0.34 -0.12 3.42
N LEU A 203 -0.43 -1.39 3.83
CA LEU A 203 -0.80 -1.78 5.18
C LEU A 203 0.43 -2.18 5.99
N LEU A 204 0.50 -1.65 7.21
CA LEU A 204 1.49 -2.03 8.20
C LEU A 204 0.82 -2.47 9.49
N ALA A 205 1.49 -3.37 10.20
CA ALA A 205 1.08 -3.85 11.52
C ALA A 205 2.21 -3.63 12.51
N THR A 206 1.97 -3.01 13.67
CA THR A 206 2.92 -2.78 14.78
C THR A 206 4.37 -2.67 14.28
N ALA A 207 4.60 -1.64 13.45
CA ALA A 207 5.83 -1.49 12.69
C ALA A 207 6.80 -0.53 13.39
N SER A 208 8.10 -0.82 13.34
CA SER A 208 9.12 0.10 13.85
C SER A 208 9.16 1.36 12.98
N ILE A 209 9.66 2.46 13.55
CA ILE A 209 9.91 3.72 12.82
C ILE A 209 10.74 3.49 11.55
N SER A 210 11.79 2.66 11.63
CA SER A 210 12.61 2.31 10.47
C SER A 210 11.82 1.59 9.38
N LYS A 211 10.88 0.72 9.76
CA LYS A 211 10.01 0.04 8.82
C LYS A 211 9.01 1.02 8.20
N LEU A 212 8.36 1.86 9.01
CA LEU A 212 7.45 2.90 8.53
C LEU A 212 8.13 3.80 7.50
N ASN A 213 9.32 4.32 7.81
CA ASN A 213 10.09 5.14 6.86
C ASN A 213 10.43 4.40 5.56
N GLY A 214 10.77 3.11 5.64
CA GLY A 214 10.99 2.29 4.45
C GLY A 214 9.76 2.24 3.54
N HIS A 215 8.57 2.07 4.12
CA HIS A 215 7.33 2.05 3.36
C HIS A 215 6.90 3.44 2.89
N PHE A 216 7.12 4.50 3.67
CA PHE A 216 6.86 5.88 3.25
C PHE A 216 7.58 6.27 1.96
N GLU A 217 8.80 5.77 1.75
CA GLU A 217 9.54 5.98 0.51
C GLU A 217 9.14 4.98 -0.59
N GLN A 218 8.87 3.72 -0.21
CA GLN A 218 8.53 2.66 -1.15
C GLN A 218 7.24 2.95 -1.94
N VAL A 219 6.23 3.54 -1.29
CA VAL A 219 4.94 3.82 -1.92
C VAL A 219 5.03 4.74 -3.14
N PHE A 220 6.04 5.61 -3.21
CA PHE A 220 6.26 6.47 -4.38
C PHE A 220 6.70 5.69 -5.63
N LYS A 221 7.25 4.48 -5.48
CA LYS A 221 7.51 3.59 -6.62
C LYS A 221 6.20 3.09 -7.22
N TYR A 222 5.18 2.86 -6.39
CA TYR A 222 3.87 2.44 -6.87
C TYR A 222 3.18 3.58 -7.62
N ILE A 223 3.30 4.81 -7.13
CA ILE A 223 2.69 6.00 -7.76
C ILE A 223 3.17 6.15 -9.20
N GLN A 224 4.46 5.93 -9.46
CA GLN A 224 5.02 6.04 -10.81
C GLN A 224 4.41 5.05 -11.82
N GLN A 225 3.92 3.90 -11.34
CA GLN A 225 3.38 2.85 -12.22
C GLN A 225 1.84 2.85 -12.27
N LEU A 226 1.19 3.07 -11.13
CA LEU A 226 -0.26 2.94 -11.00
C LEU A 226 -1.01 4.27 -11.09
N CYS A 227 -0.32 5.40 -10.86
CA CYS A 227 -0.87 6.75 -10.85
C CYS A 227 -2.18 6.88 -10.03
N PRO A 228 -2.24 6.40 -8.77
CA PRO A 228 -3.45 6.46 -7.98
C PRO A 228 -3.80 7.92 -7.64
N GLN A 229 -5.10 8.21 -7.50
CA GLN A 229 -5.56 9.54 -7.08
C GLN A 229 -5.13 9.88 -5.65
N GLU A 230 -5.17 8.88 -4.76
CA GLU A 230 -4.67 8.99 -3.38
C GLU A 230 -3.80 7.81 -2.99
N ILE A 231 -2.83 8.08 -2.11
CA ILE A 231 -2.00 7.05 -1.50
C ILE A 231 -2.03 7.15 0.01
N TRP A 232 -2.21 5.99 0.64
CA TRP A 232 -2.40 5.88 2.08
C TRP A 232 -1.49 4.82 2.67
N ILE A 233 -0.75 5.20 3.71
CA ILE A 233 -0.20 4.24 4.66
C ILE A 233 -1.25 4.00 5.74
N VAL A 234 -1.67 2.75 5.86
CA VAL A 234 -2.65 2.32 6.85
C VAL A 234 -1.93 1.46 7.89
N HIS A 235 -1.57 2.06 9.02
CA HIS A 235 -0.80 1.41 10.07
C HIS A 235 -1.70 1.00 11.24
N PHE A 236 -1.97 -0.29 11.36
CA PHE A 236 -2.57 -0.89 12.55
C PHE A 236 -1.49 -1.14 13.59
N SER A 237 -1.67 -0.72 14.84
CA SER A 237 -0.62 -0.84 15.85
C SER A 237 -1.17 -1.21 17.22
N HIS A 238 -0.40 -2.03 17.93
CA HIS A 238 -0.53 -2.26 19.37
C HIS A 238 0.43 -1.44 20.22
N GLU A 239 1.23 -0.59 19.59
CA GLU A 239 2.21 0.23 20.30
C GLU A 239 1.55 1.19 21.28
N ASP A 240 2.07 1.25 22.50
CA ASP A 240 1.49 2.05 23.58
C ASP A 240 1.42 3.55 23.25
N PHE A 241 2.43 4.05 22.55
CA PHE A 241 2.60 5.49 22.30
C PHE A 241 1.97 5.97 21.00
N VAL A 242 1.49 5.08 20.12
CA VAL A 242 0.97 5.48 18.80
C VAL A 242 -0.25 6.41 18.89
N VAL A 243 -0.99 6.37 20.00
CA VAL A 243 -2.15 7.24 20.23
C VAL A 243 -1.73 8.62 20.74
N SER A 244 -0.76 8.68 21.64
CA SER A 244 -0.31 9.93 22.28
C SER A 244 0.75 10.67 21.47
N ASP A 245 1.59 9.93 20.75
CA ASP A 245 2.72 10.43 19.97
C ASP A 245 2.86 9.61 18.66
N PRO A 246 1.89 9.73 17.74
CA PRO A 246 1.94 9.04 16.44
C PRO A 246 3.15 9.50 15.60
N TYR A 247 3.80 8.54 14.94
CA TYR A 247 4.92 8.83 14.04
C TYR A 247 4.45 9.24 12.64
N TRP A 248 4.63 10.51 12.30
CA TRP A 248 4.22 11.07 11.02
C TRP A 248 5.33 11.09 9.98
N PRO A 249 5.01 11.01 8.68
CA PRO A 249 5.97 11.29 7.62
C PRO A 249 6.44 12.75 7.68
N CYS A 250 7.62 13.04 7.14
CA CYS A 250 8.08 14.42 7.08
C CYS A 250 7.24 15.25 6.09
N GLU A 251 7.22 16.58 6.29
CA GLU A 251 6.44 17.54 5.50
C GLU A 251 6.66 17.35 3.98
N LYS A 252 7.90 17.09 3.54
CA LYS A 252 8.21 16.85 2.12
C LYS A 252 7.49 15.65 1.50
N LEU A 253 7.22 14.59 2.29
CA LEU A 253 6.48 13.43 1.81
C LEU A 253 4.98 13.71 1.81
N GLN A 254 4.48 14.47 2.79
CA GLN A 254 3.08 14.92 2.83
C GLN A 254 2.75 15.87 1.69
N GLU A 255 3.65 16.80 1.37
CA GLU A 255 3.55 17.67 0.20
C GLU A 255 3.48 16.86 -1.10
N LYS A 256 4.09 15.68 -1.17
CA LYS A 256 3.99 14.77 -2.32
C LYS A 256 2.69 13.95 -2.34
N GLY A 257 1.75 14.22 -1.44
CA GLY A 257 0.44 13.57 -1.36
C GLY A 257 0.42 12.29 -0.52
N LEU A 258 1.44 12.02 0.31
CA LEU A 258 1.41 10.86 1.22
C LEU A 258 0.48 11.11 2.40
N ASN A 259 -0.62 10.36 2.44
CA ASN A 259 -1.51 10.32 3.60
C ASN A 259 -1.17 9.15 4.50
N VAL A 260 -1.33 9.33 5.82
CA VAL A 260 -1.07 8.28 6.81
C VAL A 260 -2.20 8.24 7.81
N VAL A 261 -2.69 7.03 8.10
CA VAL A 261 -3.62 6.77 9.20
C VAL A 261 -3.06 5.70 10.12
N HIS A 262 -3.11 5.97 11.42
CA HIS A 262 -2.79 5.05 12.48
C HIS A 262 -4.08 4.57 13.14
N PHE A 263 -4.23 3.25 13.24
CA PHE A 263 -5.27 2.60 14.03
C PHE A 263 -4.61 1.89 15.20
N TRP A 264 -4.76 2.44 16.39
CA TRP A 264 -4.50 1.67 17.60
C TRP A 264 -5.71 0.83 17.95
N HIS A 265 -5.51 -0.38 18.47
CA HIS A 265 -6.61 -1.13 19.05
C HIS A 265 -6.19 -2.01 20.22
N ASP A 266 -7.14 -2.38 21.06
CA ASP A 266 -6.90 -3.38 22.10
C ASP A 266 -6.87 -4.81 21.54
N LYS A 267 -6.44 -5.78 22.35
CA LYS A 267 -6.25 -7.17 21.92
C LYS A 267 -7.51 -7.81 21.32
N GLU A 268 -8.67 -7.41 21.83
CA GLU A 268 -9.98 -7.97 21.44
C GLU A 268 -10.64 -7.17 20.31
N PHE A 269 -9.99 -6.13 19.80
CA PHE A 269 -10.53 -5.23 18.78
C PHE A 269 -11.86 -4.55 19.20
N LYS A 270 -12.08 -4.40 20.50
CA LYS A 270 -13.27 -3.75 21.06
C LYS A 270 -13.10 -2.24 21.11
N ASN A 271 -11.88 -1.79 21.34
CA ASN A 271 -11.53 -0.38 21.37
C ASN A 271 -10.55 -0.11 20.23
N VAL A 272 -10.95 0.77 19.32
CA VAL A 272 -10.10 1.25 18.23
C VAL A 272 -9.97 2.77 18.35
N ARG A 273 -8.76 3.29 18.22
CA ARG A 273 -8.47 4.72 18.17
C ARG A 273 -7.77 5.04 16.86
N MET A 274 -8.16 6.14 16.24
CA MET A 274 -7.64 6.55 14.94
C MET A 274 -6.98 7.92 15.03
N SER A 275 -5.79 8.04 14.45
CA SER A 275 -5.11 9.32 14.19
C SER A 275 -4.77 9.36 12.72
N ALA A 276 -5.08 10.44 12.02
CA ALA A 276 -4.76 10.60 10.61
C ALA A 276 -3.99 11.90 10.35
N SER A 277 -3.03 11.84 9.43
CA SER A 277 -2.33 12.99 8.89
C SER A 277 -2.46 12.96 7.38
N MET A 278 -3.00 14.05 6.84
CA MET A 278 -3.35 14.21 5.44
C MET A 278 -2.73 15.49 4.92
N GLN A 279 -2.51 15.56 3.61
CA GLN A 279 -2.15 16.81 2.98
C GLN A 279 -3.27 17.85 3.24
N PRO A 280 -2.95 19.05 3.75
CA PRO A 280 -3.94 20.10 3.88
C PRO A 280 -4.57 20.42 2.52
N GLU A 281 -5.89 20.58 2.47
CA GLU A 281 -6.63 20.96 1.25
C GLU A 281 -6.06 22.25 0.60
N ILE A 282 -5.49 23.13 1.44
CA ILE A 282 -4.76 24.33 1.04
C ILE A 282 -3.53 24.02 0.20
N ASP A 283 -2.80 22.95 0.50
CA ASP A 283 -1.57 22.59 -0.21
C ASP A 283 -1.87 21.88 -1.53
N LEU A 284 -2.97 21.12 -1.60
CA LEU A 284 -3.51 20.61 -2.87
C LEU A 284 -3.94 21.77 -3.79
N LEU A 285 -4.63 22.78 -3.24
CA LEU A 285 -4.99 24.01 -3.95
C LEU A 285 -3.75 24.76 -4.42
N ARG A 286 -2.70 24.88 -3.58
CA ARG A 286 -1.43 25.52 -3.97
C ARG A 286 -0.74 24.80 -5.12
N GLN A 287 -0.70 23.47 -5.10
CA GLN A 287 -0.15 22.69 -6.22
C GLN A 287 -0.96 22.85 -7.50
N HIS A 288 -2.29 22.85 -7.38
CA HIS A 288 -3.17 23.07 -8.52
C HIS A 288 -2.97 24.47 -9.13
N ILE A 289 -2.86 25.50 -8.28
CA ILE A 289 -2.54 26.88 -8.69
C ILE A 289 -1.18 26.92 -9.39
N ALA A 290 -0.13 26.33 -8.82
CA ALA A 290 1.21 26.32 -9.42
C ALA A 290 1.23 25.64 -10.80
N LYS A 291 0.47 24.54 -10.96
CA LYS A 291 0.31 23.86 -12.24
C LYS A 291 -0.40 24.75 -13.26
N LEU A 292 -1.51 25.39 -12.87
CA LEU A 292 -2.25 26.33 -13.71
C LEU A 292 -1.40 27.55 -14.10
N GLU A 293 -0.59 28.08 -13.19
CA GLU A 293 0.33 29.19 -13.46
C GLU A 293 1.38 28.80 -14.50
N THR A 294 1.94 27.59 -14.39
CA THR A 294 2.92 27.06 -15.35
C THR A 294 2.30 26.92 -16.75
N GLU A 295 1.10 26.36 -16.84
CA GLU A 295 0.38 26.18 -18.09
C GLU A 295 -0.04 27.53 -18.71
N ASN A 296 -0.49 28.48 -17.88
CA ASN A 296 -0.81 29.84 -18.32
C ASN A 296 0.42 30.59 -18.85
N ASN A 297 1.59 30.41 -18.22
CA ASN A 297 2.85 30.98 -18.73
C ASN A 297 3.24 30.41 -20.09
N LYS A 298 3.03 29.11 -20.32
CA LYS A 298 3.23 28.48 -21.63
C LYS A 298 2.30 29.07 -22.69
N ILE A 299 1.00 29.19 -22.37
CA ILE A 299 -0.01 29.79 -23.28
C ILE A 299 0.34 31.25 -23.60
N LYS A 300 0.80 32.02 -22.62
CA LYS A 300 1.26 33.40 -22.85
C LYS A 300 2.44 33.46 -23.81
N ALA A 301 3.42 32.58 -23.67
CA ALA A 301 4.57 32.53 -24.58
C ALA A 301 4.14 32.19 -26.02
N GLU A 302 3.29 31.18 -26.19
CA GLU A 302 2.73 30.80 -27.50
C GLU A 302 1.93 31.95 -28.13
N ASN A 303 1.15 32.69 -27.33
CA ASN A 303 0.42 33.87 -27.80
C ASN A 303 1.31 35.02 -28.27
N VAL A 304 2.48 35.24 -27.65
CA VAL A 304 3.45 36.23 -28.13
C VAL A 304 3.98 35.82 -29.50
N GLU A 305 4.31 34.53 -29.68
CA GLU A 305 4.80 34.01 -30.96
C GLU A 305 3.74 34.12 -32.07
N LEU A 306 2.48 33.79 -31.75
CA LEU A 306 1.35 33.92 -32.68
C LEU A 306 1.13 35.38 -33.09
N LYS A 307 1.16 36.33 -32.15
CA LYS A 307 1.06 37.76 -32.46
C LYS A 307 2.16 38.22 -33.42
N ALA A 308 3.40 37.78 -33.20
CA ALA A 308 4.51 38.11 -34.10
C ALA A 308 4.32 37.51 -35.51
N LYS A 309 3.77 36.29 -35.62
CA LYS A 309 3.44 35.67 -36.91
C LYS A 309 2.32 36.42 -37.63
N VAL A 310 1.27 36.84 -36.92
CA VAL A 310 0.16 37.62 -37.48
C VAL A 310 0.65 38.96 -38.04
N GLU A 311 1.54 39.66 -37.33
CA GLU A 311 2.03 40.95 -37.82
C GLU A 311 2.88 40.80 -39.09
N LYS A 312 3.74 39.78 -39.15
CA LYS A 312 4.46 39.42 -40.39
C LYS A 312 3.53 39.08 -41.55
N LEU A 313 2.39 38.44 -41.28
CA LEU A 313 1.40 38.12 -42.32
C LEU A 313 0.68 39.37 -42.80
N LYS A 314 0.34 40.31 -41.91
CA LYS A 314 -0.21 41.62 -42.31
C LYS A 314 0.76 42.41 -43.18
N ASP A 315 2.04 42.46 -42.81
CA ASP A 315 3.06 43.15 -43.61
C ASP A 315 3.14 42.54 -45.03
N LYS A 316 3.15 41.21 -45.12
CA LYS A 316 3.11 40.52 -46.42
C LYS A 316 1.85 40.81 -47.20
N GLN A 317 0.69 40.86 -46.55
CA GLN A 317 -0.58 41.16 -47.19
C GLN A 317 -0.60 42.59 -47.76
N LEU A 318 -0.06 43.56 -47.01
CA LEU A 318 0.07 44.95 -47.45
C LEU A 318 1.00 45.07 -48.66
N GLN A 319 2.12 44.33 -48.68
CA GLN A 319 3.02 44.27 -49.85
C GLN A 319 2.34 43.67 -51.09
N ILE A 320 1.54 42.61 -50.92
CA ILE A 320 0.77 42.00 -52.02
C ILE A 320 -0.25 43.00 -52.58
N GLU A 321 -0.93 43.76 -51.72
CA GLU A 321 -1.91 44.75 -52.12
C GLU A 321 -1.27 45.93 -52.89
N LEU A 322 -0.12 46.43 -52.41
CA LEU A 322 0.69 47.43 -53.11
C LEU A 322 1.15 46.94 -54.50
N ALA A 323 1.63 45.70 -54.59
CA ALA A 323 2.07 45.12 -55.87
C ALA A 323 0.91 45.00 -56.87
N LYS A 324 -0.28 44.60 -56.41
CA LYS A 324 -1.48 44.56 -57.25
C LYS A 324 -1.84 45.93 -57.80
N ASN A 325 -1.82 46.96 -56.95
CA ASN A 325 -2.14 48.34 -57.36
C ASN A 325 -1.17 48.87 -58.43
N LEU A 326 0.13 48.55 -58.31
CA LEU A 326 1.14 48.93 -59.30
C LEU A 326 0.97 48.22 -60.65
N LEU A 327 0.50 46.97 -60.65
CA LEU A 327 0.25 46.18 -61.86
C LEU A 327 -1.08 46.53 -62.55
N SER A 328 -1.98 47.25 -61.88
CA SER A 328 -3.28 47.68 -62.40
C SER A 328 -3.29 49.10 -63.01
N VAL A 329 -2.14 49.76 -63.14
CA VAL A 329 -2.03 51.07 -63.82
C VAL A 329 -2.06 50.84 -65.34
N PRO A 330 -3.02 51.42 -66.09
CA PRO A 330 -3.17 51.23 -67.54
C PRO A 330 -2.01 51.79 -68.39
#